data_AF-A0A6G0UBJ3-F1
#
_entry.id   AF-A0A6G0UBJ3-F1
#
_cell.length_a   1.000
_cell.length_b   1.000
_cell.length_c   1.000
_cell.angle_alpha   90.00
_cell.angle_beta   90.00
_cell.angle_gamma   90.00
#
_symmetry.space_group_name_H-M   'P 1'
#
loop_
_entity.id
_entity.type
_entity.pdbx_description
1 polymer ?
#
loop_
_entity_poly.entity_id
_entity_poly.type
_entity_poly.pdbx_seq_one_letter_code
_entity_poly.pdbx_strand_id
1 'polypeptide(L)'
;MSHRSKIDWTGRYFLKANALHKVWCRIMSHYVDWTSHIPELSQLSDDDQLKLMIARSIPCVWMMVSHRSMIYNTNGISISGGTYFPKDEEERQQVDKEIYPFLKRICDWVTEEFIEPAKEMEIGEEEYALLRILCFFMPAATLSPKGKAIVKEARNFYRNILVQTIIHKFPDWTHEEVCNRISKLLCFLPVMETAGRIEDDNLSVMTLFNVADMQGELT
;
A
#
# COMPACT_ATOMS: atom_id res chain seq x y z
N MET A 1 20.55 15.78 -9.59
CA MET A 1 19.80 14.98 -8.59
C MET A 1 18.78 15.90 -7.93
N SER A 2 17.48 15.70 -8.17
CA SER A 2 16.43 16.51 -7.54
C SER A 2 16.40 16.18 -6.04
N HIS A 3 16.59 17.18 -5.17
CA HIS A 3 16.53 17.00 -3.72
C HIS A 3 15.08 16.78 -3.29
N ARG A 4 14.63 15.52 -3.29
CA ARG A 4 13.28 15.15 -2.85
C ARG A 4 13.22 15.30 -1.33
N SER A 5 12.31 16.15 -0.84
CA SER A 5 12.07 16.28 0.60
C SER A 5 11.49 14.98 1.15
N LYS A 6 11.93 14.55 2.34
CA LYS A 6 11.39 13.37 3.02
C LYS A 6 9.87 13.49 3.19
N ILE A 7 9.13 12.39 3.03
CA ILE A 7 7.69 12.41 3.37
C ILE A 7 7.54 12.52 4.88
N ASP A 8 6.72 13.45 5.32
CA ASP A 8 6.27 13.59 6.69
C ASP A 8 5.02 12.72 6.91
N TRP A 9 5.11 11.78 7.86
CA TRP A 9 4.08 10.81 8.23
C TRP A 9 3.56 11.01 9.67
N THR A 10 3.87 12.15 10.31
CA THR A 10 3.61 12.34 11.74
C THR A 10 2.14 12.54 12.13
N GLY A 11 1.22 12.67 11.17
CA GLY A 11 -0.23 12.78 11.43
C GLY A 11 -0.62 13.93 12.37
N ARG A 12 -0.22 15.16 12.04
CA ARG A 12 -0.43 16.37 12.85
C ARG A 12 -1.66 17.18 12.46
N TYR A 13 -2.11 17.05 11.22
CA TYR A 13 -3.18 17.87 10.65
C TYR A 13 -4.25 17.00 9.99
N PHE A 14 -5.51 17.37 10.10
CA PHE A 14 -6.56 16.70 9.33
C PHE A 14 -6.36 16.93 7.83
N LEU A 15 -6.56 15.88 7.04
CA LEU A 15 -6.54 16.01 5.58
C LEU A 15 -7.69 16.91 5.11
N LYS A 16 -7.35 17.88 4.27
CA LYS A 16 -8.26 18.85 3.65
C LYS A 16 -8.42 18.56 2.17
N ALA A 17 -9.60 18.88 1.62
CA ALA A 17 -9.94 18.58 0.22
C ALA A 17 -8.94 19.23 -0.75
N ASN A 18 -8.61 20.50 -0.54
CA ASN A 18 -7.65 21.24 -1.37
C ASN A 18 -6.20 20.72 -1.32
N ALA A 19 -5.88 19.83 -0.38
CA ALA A 19 -4.56 19.22 -0.22
C ALA A 19 -4.52 17.78 -0.74
N LEU A 20 -5.67 17.14 -0.97
CA LEU A 20 -5.79 15.72 -1.30
C LEU A 20 -5.00 15.36 -2.56
N HIS A 21 -5.20 16.09 -3.66
CA HIS A 21 -4.47 15.85 -4.91
C HIS A 21 -2.95 15.91 -4.72
N LYS A 22 -2.42 16.96 -4.08
CA LYS A 22 -0.98 17.12 -3.82
C LYS A 22 -0.41 16.01 -2.94
N VAL A 23 -1.15 15.64 -1.90
CA VAL A 23 -0.80 14.56 -0.98
C VAL A 23 -0.76 13.22 -1.70
N TRP A 24 -1.72 12.97 -2.59
CA TRP A 24 -1.80 11.76 -3.41
C TRP A 24 -0.65 11.66 -4.41
N CYS A 25 -0.35 12.73 -5.15
CA CYS A 25 0.79 12.79 -6.06
C CYS A 25 2.13 12.52 -5.35
N ARG A 26 2.29 13.01 -4.13
CA ARG A 26 3.49 12.76 -3.31
C ARG A 26 3.61 11.28 -2.93
N ILE A 27 2.50 10.64 -2.56
CA ILE A 27 2.44 9.20 -2.27
C ILE A 27 2.78 8.38 -3.51
N MET A 28 2.19 8.71 -4.66
CA MET A 28 2.47 8.04 -5.94
C MET A 28 3.92 8.21 -6.38
N SER A 29 4.49 9.40 -6.21
CA SER A 29 5.91 9.64 -6.50
C SER A 29 6.83 8.76 -5.66
N HIS A 30 6.49 8.53 -4.39
CA HIS A 30 7.24 7.63 -3.51
C HIS A 30 7.02 6.16 -3.86
N TYR A 31 5.84 5.78 -4.36
CA TYR A 31 5.62 4.45 -4.92
C TYR A 31 6.55 4.20 -6.13
N VAL A 32 6.59 5.14 -7.09
CA VAL A 32 7.47 5.03 -8.26
C VAL A 32 8.94 4.97 -7.86
N ASP A 33 9.35 5.80 -6.90
CA ASP A 33 10.71 5.76 -6.33
C ASP A 33 11.03 4.38 -5.74
N TRP A 34 10.14 3.83 -4.91
CA TRP A 34 10.30 2.50 -4.35
C TRP A 34 10.41 1.42 -5.43
N THR A 35 9.55 1.46 -6.47
CA THR A 35 9.62 0.48 -7.55
C THR A 35 10.96 0.53 -8.31
N SER A 36 11.58 1.71 -8.46
CA SER A 36 12.86 1.83 -9.16
C SER A 36 14.02 1.07 -8.50
N HIS A 37 13.85 0.62 -7.25
CA HIS A 37 14.82 -0.18 -6.51
C HIS A 37 14.55 -1.70 -6.58
N ILE A 38 13.50 -2.13 -7.28
CA ILE A 38 13.16 -3.55 -7.43
C ILE A 38 13.95 -4.14 -8.60
N PRO A 39 14.88 -5.08 -8.36
CA PRO A 39 15.79 -5.54 -9.40
C PRO A 39 15.08 -6.30 -10.53
N GLU A 40 14.04 -7.08 -10.24
CA GLU A 40 13.32 -7.87 -11.24
C GLU A 40 12.52 -7.00 -12.23
N LEU A 41 12.23 -5.74 -11.90
CA LEU A 41 11.62 -4.82 -12.87
C LEU A 41 12.51 -4.57 -14.07
N SER A 42 13.84 -4.51 -13.88
CA SER A 42 14.80 -4.32 -14.98
C SER A 42 14.83 -5.49 -15.98
N GLN A 43 14.22 -6.64 -15.62
CA GLN A 43 14.14 -7.83 -16.47
C GLN A 43 12.90 -7.80 -17.38
N LEU A 44 11.90 -6.99 -17.04
CA LEU A 44 10.67 -6.80 -17.81
C LEU A 44 10.91 -5.85 -18.98
N SER A 45 10.09 -5.99 -20.03
CA SER A 45 10.01 -4.97 -21.08
C SER A 45 9.42 -3.67 -20.53
N ASP A 46 9.72 -2.52 -21.13
CA ASP A 46 9.17 -1.23 -20.68
C ASP A 46 7.63 -1.24 -20.60
N ASP A 47 6.97 -1.90 -21.56
CA ASP A 47 5.52 -2.07 -21.58
C ASP A 47 5.02 -2.95 -20.41
N ASP A 48 5.68 -4.08 -20.14
CA ASP A 48 5.34 -4.93 -19.00
C ASP A 48 5.64 -4.26 -17.65
N GLN A 49 6.73 -3.47 -17.55
CA GLN A 49 7.04 -2.67 -16.37
C GLN A 49 5.92 -1.69 -16.07
N LEU A 50 5.51 -0.91 -17.07
CA LEU A 50 4.44 0.07 -16.92
C LEU A 50 3.12 -0.60 -16.53
N LYS A 51 2.75 -1.69 -17.21
CA LYS A 51 1.53 -2.45 -16.91
C LYS A 51 1.52 -2.99 -15.49
N LEU A 52 2.64 -3.56 -15.02
CA LEU A 52 2.76 -4.06 -13.66
C LEU A 52 2.68 -2.91 -12.65
N MET A 53 3.44 -1.83 -12.85
CA MET A 53 3.43 -0.69 -11.94
C MET A 53 2.04 -0.05 -11.82
N ILE A 54 1.32 0.12 -12.94
CA ILE A 54 -0.06 0.63 -12.90
C ILE A 54 -0.97 -0.32 -12.13
N ALA A 55 -0.97 -1.61 -12.51
CA ALA A 55 -1.85 -2.62 -11.93
C ALA A 55 -1.63 -2.84 -10.42
N ARG A 56 -0.45 -2.49 -9.90
CA ARG A 56 -0.04 -2.75 -8.51
C ARG A 56 0.14 -1.48 -7.68
N SER A 57 -0.10 -0.30 -8.27
CA SER A 57 0.09 1.00 -7.61
C SER A 57 -0.74 1.11 -6.34
N ILE A 58 -2.06 1.00 -6.45
CA ILE A 58 -2.99 1.23 -5.35
C ILE A 58 -2.81 0.24 -4.20
N PRO A 59 -2.75 -1.10 -4.40
CA PRO A 59 -2.51 -2.03 -3.30
C PRO A 59 -1.16 -1.79 -2.59
N CYS A 60 -0.10 -1.50 -3.34
CA CYS A 60 1.23 -1.25 -2.76
C CYS A 60 1.33 0.11 -2.05
N VAL A 61 0.55 1.10 -2.49
CA VAL A 61 0.39 2.40 -1.83
C VAL A 61 -0.33 2.22 -0.49
N TRP A 62 -1.44 1.48 -0.46
CA TRP A 62 -2.17 1.25 0.79
C TRP A 62 -1.36 0.45 1.80
N MET A 63 -0.60 -0.56 1.37
CA MET A 63 0.35 -1.21 2.29
C MET A 63 1.41 -0.25 2.86
N MET A 64 1.89 0.70 2.07
CA MET A 64 2.82 1.72 2.55
C MET A 64 2.17 2.64 3.58
N VAL A 65 1.00 3.17 3.25
CA VAL A 65 0.22 4.06 4.10
C VAL A 65 -0.12 3.37 5.43
N SER A 66 -0.60 2.13 5.38
CA SER A 66 -0.93 1.35 6.58
C SER A 66 0.29 1.09 7.47
N HIS A 67 1.41 0.67 6.88
CA HIS A 67 2.65 0.43 7.65
C HIS A 67 3.22 1.71 8.26
N ARG A 68 3.18 2.83 7.54
CA ARG A 68 3.58 4.13 8.10
C ARG A 68 2.67 4.53 9.26
N SER A 69 1.37 4.31 9.14
CA SER A 69 0.41 4.56 10.23
C SER A 69 0.75 3.74 11.48
N MET A 70 1.21 2.49 11.33
CA MET A 70 1.67 1.65 12.44
C MET A 70 2.97 2.18 13.06
N ILE A 71 4.00 2.47 12.25
CA ILE A 71 5.30 2.97 12.74
C ILE A 71 5.14 4.28 13.51
N TYR A 72 4.32 5.19 12.99
CA TYR A 72 4.09 6.51 13.62
C TYR A 72 3.00 6.47 14.69
N ASN A 73 2.48 5.29 15.02
CA ASN A 73 1.41 5.07 16.00
C ASN A 73 0.25 6.08 15.84
N THR A 74 -0.17 6.30 14.60
CA THR A 74 -1.21 7.29 14.29
C THR A 74 -2.57 6.79 14.77
N ASN A 75 -3.34 7.65 15.43
CA ASN A 75 -4.73 7.36 15.81
C ASN A 75 -5.67 7.48 14.59
N GLY A 76 -5.51 6.57 13.64
CA GLY A 76 -6.12 6.63 12.32
C GLY A 76 -5.10 6.28 11.24
N ILE A 77 -5.26 6.87 10.06
CA ILE A 77 -4.41 6.62 8.91
C ILE A 77 -3.53 7.83 8.63
N SER A 78 -2.21 7.64 8.79
CA SER A 78 -1.21 8.62 8.38
C SER A 78 -1.13 8.68 6.87
N ILE A 79 -1.38 9.87 6.33
CA ILE A 79 -1.19 10.18 4.91
C ILE A 79 0.13 10.96 4.80
N SER A 80 0.39 11.61 3.66
CA SER A 80 1.63 12.36 3.45
C SER A 80 1.52 13.81 3.93
N GLY A 81 2.67 14.46 4.13
CA GLY A 81 2.74 15.89 4.46
C GLY A 81 2.28 16.22 5.89
N GLY A 82 2.35 15.25 6.80
CA GLY A 82 1.89 15.41 8.17
C GLY A 82 0.36 15.39 8.30
N THR A 83 -0.36 15.01 7.25
CA THR A 83 -1.82 14.87 7.30
C THR A 83 -2.25 13.47 7.74
N TYR A 84 -3.44 13.35 8.34
CA TYR A 84 -4.03 12.05 8.66
C TYR A 84 -5.56 12.06 8.51
N PHE A 85 -6.13 10.86 8.36
CA PHE A 85 -7.55 10.61 8.52
C PHE A 85 -7.80 9.97 9.91
N PRO A 86 -8.59 10.60 10.79
CA PRO A 86 -8.74 10.16 12.17
C PRO A 86 -9.59 8.89 12.31
N LYS A 87 -9.25 8.07 13.32
CA LYS A 87 -10.08 6.94 13.77
C LYS A 87 -11.27 7.41 14.61
N ASP A 88 -11.07 8.47 15.39
CA ASP A 88 -12.08 9.01 16.31
C ASP A 88 -13.23 9.72 15.55
N GLU A 89 -14.47 9.47 15.99
CA GLU A 89 -15.66 9.98 15.29
C GLU A 89 -15.92 11.48 15.54
N GLU A 90 -15.46 12.05 16.66
CA GLU A 90 -15.53 13.49 16.88
C GLU A 90 -14.51 14.22 16.01
N GLU A 91 -13.28 13.72 15.93
CA GLU A 91 -12.23 14.24 15.04
C GLU A 91 -12.63 14.15 13.56
N ARG A 92 -13.34 13.09 13.16
CA ARG A 92 -13.86 12.92 11.79
C ARG A 92 -14.77 14.04 11.33
N GLN A 93 -15.45 14.75 12.26
CA GLN A 93 -16.27 15.91 11.92
C GLN A 93 -15.45 17.09 11.37
N GLN A 94 -14.13 17.08 11.57
CA GLN A 94 -13.21 18.10 11.06
C GLN A 94 -12.67 17.78 9.65
N VAL A 95 -12.93 16.57 9.14
CA VAL A 95 -12.60 16.20 7.77
C VAL A 95 -13.63 16.84 6.83
N ASP A 96 -13.15 17.36 5.70
CA ASP A 96 -14.03 18.05 4.75
C ASP A 96 -15.06 17.07 4.16
N LYS A 97 -16.34 17.48 4.18
CA LYS A 97 -17.48 16.62 3.79
C LYS A 97 -17.38 16.06 2.38
N GLU A 98 -16.69 16.78 1.49
CA GLU A 98 -16.49 16.40 0.09
C GLU A 98 -15.62 15.15 -0.06
N ILE A 99 -14.61 14.97 0.80
CA ILE A 99 -13.66 13.84 0.72
C ILE A 99 -13.97 12.74 1.73
N TYR A 100 -14.79 13.05 2.75
CA TYR A 100 -15.09 12.15 3.86
C TYR A 100 -15.61 10.77 3.42
N PRO A 101 -16.62 10.63 2.53
CA PRO A 101 -17.16 9.32 2.17
C PRO A 101 -16.12 8.42 1.49
N PHE A 102 -15.24 9.01 0.67
CA PHE A 102 -14.19 8.30 -0.05
C PHE A 102 -13.12 7.79 0.92
N LEU A 103 -12.63 8.67 1.80
CA LEU A 103 -11.61 8.32 2.78
C LEU A 103 -12.13 7.35 3.85
N LYS A 104 -13.35 7.56 4.35
CA LYS A 104 -13.92 6.73 5.42
C LYS A 104 -13.92 5.25 5.05
N ARG A 105 -14.47 4.92 3.88
CA ARG A 105 -14.63 3.53 3.44
C ARG A 105 -13.29 2.79 3.35
N ILE A 106 -12.29 3.40 2.72
CA ILE A 106 -10.98 2.77 2.55
C ILE A 106 -10.19 2.74 3.86
N CYS A 107 -10.24 3.81 4.66
CA CYS A 107 -9.51 3.91 5.92
C CYS A 107 -10.06 2.92 6.97
N ASP A 108 -11.38 2.76 7.06
CA ASP A 108 -11.99 1.77 7.95
C ASP A 108 -11.58 0.35 7.52
N TRP A 109 -11.70 0.04 6.22
CA TRP A 109 -11.31 -1.27 5.68
C TRP A 109 -9.85 -1.63 6.00
N VAL A 110 -8.89 -0.75 5.67
CA VAL A 110 -7.48 -1.05 5.94
C VAL A 110 -7.14 -1.04 7.43
N THR A 111 -7.89 -0.30 8.25
CA THR A 111 -7.71 -0.33 9.70
C THR A 111 -8.11 -1.70 10.25
N GLU A 112 -9.33 -2.14 9.96
CA GLU A 112 -9.93 -3.35 10.50
C GLU A 112 -9.30 -4.63 9.93
N GLU A 113 -9.02 -4.66 8.63
CA GLU A 113 -8.61 -5.90 7.94
C GLU A 113 -7.08 -6.04 7.80
N PHE A 114 -6.31 -4.98 8.05
CA PHE A 114 -4.86 -5.03 7.95
C PHE A 114 -4.15 -4.46 9.17
N ILE A 115 -4.40 -3.21 9.55
CA ILE A 115 -3.59 -2.54 10.59
C ILE A 115 -3.75 -3.20 11.96
N GLU A 116 -4.97 -3.40 12.44
CA GLU A 116 -5.18 -4.01 13.75
C GLU A 116 -4.69 -5.48 13.77
N PRO A 117 -5.02 -6.34 12.79
CA PRO A 117 -4.47 -7.70 12.75
C PRO A 117 -2.95 -7.73 12.61
N ALA A 118 -2.34 -6.82 11.84
CA ALA A 118 -0.89 -6.74 11.70
C ALA A 118 -0.20 -6.33 13.01
N LYS A 119 -0.81 -5.43 13.79
CA LYS A 119 -0.34 -5.07 15.14
C LYS A 119 -0.46 -6.26 16.09
N GLU A 120 -1.60 -6.95 16.10
CA GLU A 120 -1.82 -8.16 16.92
C GLU A 120 -0.83 -9.28 16.59
N MET A 121 -0.46 -9.41 15.31
CA MET A 121 0.55 -10.38 14.85
C MET A 121 2.00 -9.93 15.06
N GLU A 122 2.21 -8.71 15.56
CA GLU A 122 3.52 -8.09 15.73
C GLU A 122 4.38 -8.20 14.45
N ILE A 123 3.80 -7.80 13.31
CA ILE A 123 4.52 -7.85 12.03
C ILE A 123 5.72 -6.89 12.09
N GLY A 124 6.91 -7.46 11.87
CA GLY A 124 8.15 -6.68 11.81
C GLY A 124 8.41 -6.09 10.43
N GLU A 125 9.43 -5.21 10.35
CA GLU A 125 9.81 -4.54 9.10
C GLU A 125 10.18 -5.51 7.97
N GLU A 126 10.89 -6.61 8.29
CA GLU A 126 11.29 -7.62 7.30
C GLU A 126 10.09 -8.35 6.69
N GLU A 127 9.14 -8.77 7.53
CA GLU A 127 7.92 -9.46 7.11
C GLU A 127 7.04 -8.53 6.29
N TYR A 128 6.91 -7.27 6.72
CA TYR A 128 6.21 -6.24 5.96
C TYR A 128 6.85 -6.00 4.58
N ALA A 129 8.18 -5.86 4.52
CA ALA A 129 8.89 -5.62 3.26
C ALA A 129 8.66 -6.77 2.27
N LEU A 130 8.67 -8.00 2.76
CA LEU A 130 8.38 -9.20 1.98
C LEU A 130 6.91 -9.29 1.55
N LEU A 131 5.97 -8.89 2.41
CA LEU A 131 4.56 -8.79 2.01
C LEU A 131 4.34 -7.75 0.92
N ARG A 132 4.99 -6.58 1.03
CA ARG A 132 4.88 -5.51 0.04
C ARG A 132 5.41 -5.94 -1.32
N ILE A 133 6.56 -6.62 -1.37
CA ILE A 133 7.11 -7.13 -2.63
C ILE A 133 6.27 -8.28 -3.21
N LEU A 134 5.71 -9.15 -2.36
CA LEU A 134 4.80 -10.21 -2.79
C LEU A 134 3.49 -9.66 -3.38
N CYS A 135 2.96 -8.58 -2.80
CA CYS A 135 1.83 -7.87 -3.37
C CYS A 135 2.18 -7.22 -4.70
N PHE A 136 3.38 -6.65 -4.84
CA PHE A 136 3.82 -6.14 -6.13
C PHE A 136 3.92 -7.23 -7.21
N PHE A 137 4.41 -8.42 -6.87
CA PHE A 137 4.47 -9.55 -7.81
C PHE A 137 3.21 -10.45 -7.84
N MET A 138 2.04 -9.88 -7.52
CA MET A 138 0.77 -10.55 -7.80
C MET A 138 0.51 -10.64 -9.32
N PRO A 139 -0.21 -11.67 -9.79
CA PRO A 139 -0.48 -11.84 -11.21
C PRO A 139 -1.20 -10.63 -11.82
N ALA A 140 -0.67 -10.09 -12.93
CA ALA A 140 -1.34 -9.09 -13.75
C ALA A 140 -1.70 -9.68 -15.13
N ALA A 141 -2.98 -9.62 -15.48
CA ALA A 141 -3.52 -10.30 -16.67
C ALA A 141 -2.97 -9.76 -17.99
N THR A 142 -2.66 -8.46 -18.03
CA THR A 142 -2.25 -7.69 -19.21
C THR A 142 -0.79 -7.89 -19.62
N LEU A 143 0.00 -8.58 -18.80
CA LEU A 143 1.41 -8.85 -19.07
C LEU A 143 1.61 -9.86 -20.20
N SER A 144 2.72 -9.69 -20.90
CA SER A 144 3.22 -10.67 -21.88
C SER A 144 3.50 -12.03 -21.23
N PRO A 145 3.55 -13.13 -22.00
CA PRO A 145 3.94 -14.44 -21.45
C PRO A 145 5.30 -14.44 -20.74
N LYS A 146 6.27 -13.68 -21.28
CA LYS A 146 7.59 -13.50 -20.66
C LYS A 146 7.48 -12.72 -19.35
N GLY A 147 6.73 -11.62 -19.34
CA GLY A 147 6.50 -10.83 -18.13
C GLY A 147 5.82 -11.63 -17.02
N LYS A 148 4.82 -12.46 -17.37
CA LYS A 148 4.16 -13.39 -16.44
C LYS A 148 5.13 -14.41 -15.85
N ALA A 149 6.09 -14.91 -16.63
CA ALA A 149 7.11 -15.84 -16.14
C ALA A 149 8.04 -15.17 -15.12
N ILE A 150 8.54 -13.96 -15.42
CA ILE A 150 9.40 -13.17 -14.51
C ILE A 150 8.66 -12.86 -13.20
N VAL A 151 7.43 -12.37 -13.27
CA VAL A 151 6.60 -12.09 -12.08
C VAL A 151 6.38 -13.36 -11.23
N LYS A 152 6.14 -14.50 -11.88
CA LYS A 152 5.97 -15.78 -11.18
C LYS A 152 7.26 -16.22 -10.48
N GLU A 153 8.41 -16.08 -11.14
CA GLU A 153 9.72 -16.42 -10.59
C GLU A 153 10.06 -15.54 -9.38
N ALA A 154 9.93 -14.21 -9.52
CA ALA A 154 10.12 -13.26 -8.43
C ALA A 154 9.22 -13.58 -7.24
N ARG A 155 7.93 -13.83 -7.47
CA ARG A 155 6.99 -14.21 -6.39
C ARG A 155 7.40 -15.48 -5.67
N ASN A 156 7.87 -16.50 -6.40
CA ASN A 156 8.33 -17.75 -5.78
C ASN A 156 9.60 -17.52 -4.95
N PHE A 157 10.53 -16.73 -5.47
CA PHE A 157 11.74 -16.32 -4.75
C PHE A 157 11.40 -15.63 -3.43
N TYR A 158 10.63 -14.54 -3.46
CA TYR A 158 10.28 -13.80 -2.24
C TYR A 158 9.41 -14.59 -1.26
N ARG A 159 8.59 -15.52 -1.74
CA ARG A 159 7.85 -16.45 -0.87
C ARG A 159 8.81 -17.36 -0.11
N ASN A 160 9.82 -17.91 -0.78
CA ASN A 160 10.83 -18.73 -0.13
C ASN A 160 11.63 -17.92 0.90
N ILE A 161 12.00 -16.68 0.57
CA ILE A 161 12.65 -15.78 1.52
C ILE A 161 11.78 -15.55 2.76
N LEU A 162 10.47 -15.30 2.59
CA LEU A 162 9.53 -15.16 3.71
C LEU A 162 9.53 -16.39 4.64
N VAL A 163 9.51 -17.60 4.06
CA VAL A 163 9.58 -18.83 4.85
C VAL A 163 10.88 -18.88 5.65
N GLN A 164 12.03 -18.61 5.00
CA GLN A 164 13.34 -18.66 5.67
C GLN A 164 13.46 -17.58 6.76
N THR A 165 12.96 -16.36 6.51
CA THR A 165 12.93 -15.27 7.49
C THR A 165 12.15 -15.69 8.74
N ILE A 166 10.99 -16.33 8.59
CA ILE A 166 10.18 -16.76 9.74
C ILE A 166 10.86 -17.89 10.51
N ILE A 167 11.42 -18.88 9.83
CA ILE A 167 12.17 -19.98 10.46
C ILE A 167 13.38 -19.42 11.24
N HIS A 168 14.10 -18.47 10.67
CA HIS A 168 15.25 -17.87 11.31
C HIS A 168 14.88 -16.99 12.52
N LYS A 169 13.79 -16.22 12.40
CA LYS A 169 13.28 -15.34 13.46
C LYS A 169 12.71 -16.14 14.65
N PHE A 170 12.14 -17.32 14.38
CA PHE A 170 11.52 -18.18 15.39
C PHE A 170 12.06 -19.62 15.32
N PRO A 171 13.31 -19.85 15.76
CA PRO A 171 13.97 -21.15 15.62
C PRO A 171 13.31 -22.27 16.46
N ASP A 172 12.62 -21.90 17.53
CA ASP A 172 11.97 -22.84 18.45
C ASP A 172 10.52 -23.19 18.04
N TRP A 173 9.99 -22.56 16.98
CA TRP A 173 8.64 -22.84 16.50
C TRP A 173 8.55 -24.17 15.77
N THR A 174 7.44 -24.86 15.97
CA THR A 174 7.05 -26.04 15.20
C THR A 174 6.75 -25.68 13.74
N HIS A 175 6.76 -26.70 12.88
CA HIS A 175 6.37 -26.53 11.49
C HIS A 175 4.93 -25.98 11.33
N GLU A 176 4.02 -26.39 12.22
CA GLU A 176 2.63 -25.92 12.22
C GLU A 176 2.54 -24.42 12.55
N GLU A 177 3.27 -23.95 13.55
CA GLU A 177 3.31 -22.53 13.93
C GLU A 177 3.89 -21.65 12.82
N VAL A 178 4.98 -22.11 12.18
CA VAL A 178 5.58 -21.44 11.02
C VAL A 178 4.60 -21.35 9.86
N CYS A 179 3.96 -22.48 9.50
CA CYS A 179 2.96 -22.52 8.43
C CYS A 179 1.73 -21.65 8.74
N ASN A 180 1.27 -21.63 9.98
CA ASN A 180 0.16 -20.78 10.43
C ASN A 180 0.51 -19.30 10.27
N ARG A 181 1.70 -18.87 10.70
CA ARG A 181 2.14 -17.47 10.53
C ARG A 181 2.26 -17.09 9.06
N ILE A 182 2.92 -17.91 8.23
CA ILE A 182 3.02 -17.67 6.78
C ILE A 182 1.62 -17.51 6.17
N SER A 183 0.70 -18.40 6.52
CA SER A 183 -0.67 -18.38 5.99
C SER A 183 -1.38 -17.08 6.37
N LYS A 184 -1.33 -16.67 7.64
CA LYS A 184 -1.90 -15.41 8.11
C LYS A 184 -1.28 -14.20 7.40
N LEU A 185 0.04 -14.17 7.24
CA LEU A 185 0.74 -13.10 6.52
C LEU A 185 0.26 -13.00 5.07
N LEU A 186 0.16 -14.14 4.36
CA LEU A 186 -0.28 -14.17 2.97
C LEU A 186 -1.77 -13.79 2.80
N CYS A 187 -2.60 -13.94 3.84
CA CYS A 187 -4.00 -13.48 3.83
C CYS A 187 -4.14 -11.95 3.73
N PHE A 188 -3.09 -11.17 4.00
CA PHE A 188 -3.14 -9.72 3.79
C PHE A 188 -3.09 -9.31 2.31
N LEU A 189 -2.61 -10.18 1.42
CA LEU A 189 -2.57 -9.90 -0.01
C LEU A 189 -3.97 -9.65 -0.61
N PRO A 190 -4.98 -10.52 -0.43
CA PRO A 190 -6.34 -10.25 -0.90
C PRO A 190 -7.05 -9.09 -0.18
N VAL A 191 -6.70 -8.79 1.08
CA VAL A 191 -7.18 -7.59 1.77
C VAL A 191 -6.77 -6.33 1.00
N MET A 192 -5.52 -6.30 0.53
CA MET A 192 -4.97 -5.19 -0.25
C MET A 192 -5.51 -5.12 -1.68
N GLU A 193 -5.89 -6.25 -2.29
CA GLU A 193 -6.67 -6.23 -3.55
C GLU A 193 -8.02 -5.55 -3.37
N THR A 194 -8.68 -5.82 -2.24
CA THR A 194 -9.98 -5.20 -1.96
C THR A 194 -9.83 -3.71 -1.65
N ALA A 195 -8.78 -3.32 -0.92
CA ALA A 195 -8.41 -1.93 -0.76
C ALA A 195 -8.18 -1.24 -2.12
N GLY A 196 -7.49 -1.92 -3.05
CA GLY A 196 -7.32 -1.49 -4.43
C GLY A 196 -8.64 -1.18 -5.13
N ARG A 197 -9.59 -2.12 -5.11
CA ARG A 197 -10.91 -1.95 -5.74
C ARG A 197 -11.71 -0.81 -5.13
N ILE A 198 -11.73 -0.71 -3.80
CA ILE A 198 -12.45 0.37 -3.09
C ILE A 198 -11.92 1.74 -3.54
N GLU A 199 -10.61 1.87 -3.61
CA GLU A 199 -9.97 3.12 -4.00
C GLU A 199 -10.14 3.42 -5.49
N ASP A 200 -10.07 2.43 -6.38
CA ASP A 200 -10.36 2.61 -7.80
C ASP A 200 -11.80 3.11 -8.03
N ASP A 201 -12.77 2.55 -7.32
CA ASP A 201 -14.17 3.02 -7.33
C ASP A 201 -14.26 4.48 -6.87
N ASN A 202 -13.58 4.82 -5.76
CA ASN A 202 -13.54 6.18 -5.21
C ASN A 202 -12.91 7.17 -6.20
N LEU A 203 -11.71 6.88 -6.71
CA LEU A 203 -10.96 7.73 -7.63
C LEU A 203 -11.71 7.94 -8.93
N SER A 204 -12.41 6.92 -9.44
CA SER A 204 -13.24 7.04 -10.64
C SER A 204 -14.35 8.08 -10.46
N VAL A 205 -15.05 8.04 -9.33
CA VAL A 205 -16.10 9.02 -8.99
C VAL A 205 -15.50 10.40 -8.78
N MET A 206 -14.42 10.50 -7.99
CA MET A 206 -13.77 11.77 -7.70
C MET A 206 -13.26 12.46 -8.98
N THR A 207 -12.67 11.69 -9.89
CA THR A 207 -12.19 12.20 -11.19
C THR A 207 -13.37 12.61 -12.07
N LEU A 208 -14.46 11.83 -12.13
CA LEU A 208 -15.63 12.17 -12.95
C LEU A 208 -16.27 13.51 -12.55
N PHE A 209 -16.35 13.79 -11.25
CA PHE A 209 -16.98 15.00 -10.71
C PHE A 209 -15.99 16.11 -10.33
N ASN A 210 -14.70 15.94 -10.64
CA ASN A 210 -13.60 16.81 -10.21
C ASN A 210 -13.60 17.15 -8.70
N VAL A 211 -13.93 16.17 -7.87
CA VAL A 211 -13.83 16.29 -6.41
C VAL A 211 -12.37 16.52 -6.03
N ALA A 212 -12.13 17.53 -5.19
CA ALA A 212 -10.80 17.85 -4.65
C ALA A 212 -9.70 18.07 -5.72
N ASP A 213 -10.07 18.57 -6.90
CA ASP A 213 -9.15 18.85 -8.02
C ASP A 213 -8.38 17.61 -8.49
N MET A 214 -9.05 16.44 -8.47
CA MET A 214 -8.47 15.15 -8.87
C MET A 214 -8.48 14.91 -10.38
N GLN A 215 -9.11 15.78 -11.19
CA GLN A 215 -8.93 15.75 -12.64
C GLN A 215 -7.52 16.24 -12.97
N GLY A 216 -6.67 15.33 -13.46
CA GLY A 216 -5.37 15.71 -13.98
C GLY A 216 -5.51 16.48 -15.29
N GLU A 217 -5.23 17.79 -15.29
CA GLU A 217 -4.94 18.51 -16.52
C GLU A 217 -3.50 18.20 -16.94
N LEU A 218 -3.33 17.50 -18.07
CA LEU A 218 -2.04 17.44 -18.75
C LEU A 218 -1.77 18.83 -19.34
N THR A 219 -1.13 19.71 -18.57
CA THR A 219 -0.59 20.98 -19.05
C THR A 219 0.90 20.87 -19.33
#